data_AF-A0A662H341-F1
#
_entry.id   AF-A0A662H341-F1
#
_cell.length_a   1.000
_cell.length_b   1.000
_cell.length_c   1.000
_cell.angle_alpha   90.00
_cell.angle_beta   90.00
_cell.angle_gamma   90.00
#
_symmetry.space_group_name_H-M   'P 1'
#
loop_
_entity.id
_entity.type
_entity.pdbx_description
1 polymer ?
#
loop_
_entity_poly.entity_id
_entity_poly.type
_entity_poly.pdbx_seq_one_letter_code
_entity_poly.pdbx_strand_id
1 'polypeptide(L)'
;MSQKVVESKDVERVLEELSLKAKKAAEARKRVEMLLNLLREEYEDKDFIRPLLGQIMEFNKPPDLDIPIDELLRVENSLDSYSKSLDEYVDKLSSLATSLEKMLNVLEKVESSAETLERWSRLIRNTSPHIFSENARLLGRCRKLLESPGYDIEQYVDELQYLHRELTKQLNLAKRIFMKRLKKIGEKIAFIETLFQRMRHLGDIQVQEKLQRLNKRLMEIKSIIERIESEPLSHEHNIAVLEKEIETILTEAKKMSERIM
;
A
#
# COMPACT_ATOMS: atom_id res chain seq x y z
N MET A 1 28.17 -54.75 47.65
CA MET A 1 27.85 -54.77 46.20
C MET A 1 26.68 -53.87 45.82
N SER A 2 25.76 -53.52 46.74
CA SER A 2 24.61 -52.66 46.40
C SER A 2 24.93 -51.18 46.13
N GLN A 3 25.96 -50.60 46.77
CA GLN A 3 26.25 -49.16 46.64
C GLN A 3 26.81 -48.77 45.26
N LYS A 4 27.72 -49.59 44.70
CA LYS A 4 28.26 -49.42 43.33
C LYS A 4 27.21 -49.61 42.22
N VAL A 5 26.18 -50.43 42.46
CA VAL A 5 25.10 -50.70 41.50
C VAL A 5 24.01 -49.62 41.55
N VAL A 6 23.84 -48.96 42.70
CA VAL A 6 22.98 -47.76 42.83
C VAL A 6 23.64 -46.56 42.16
N GLU A 7 24.94 -46.33 42.42
CA GLU A 7 25.71 -45.28 41.74
C GLU A 7 25.78 -45.47 40.22
N SER A 8 25.90 -46.71 39.71
CA SER A 8 25.92 -46.96 38.27
C SER A 8 24.56 -46.71 37.60
N LYS A 9 23.45 -47.03 38.28
CA LYS A 9 22.09 -46.78 37.79
C LYS A 9 21.73 -45.30 37.79
N ASP A 10 22.22 -44.56 38.78
CA ASP A 10 22.05 -43.10 38.83
C ASP A 10 22.87 -42.41 37.72
N VAL A 11 24.07 -42.92 37.41
CA VAL A 11 24.89 -42.43 36.28
C VAL A 11 24.24 -42.75 34.93
N GLU A 12 23.73 -43.96 34.72
CA GLU A 12 23.00 -44.32 33.48
C GLU A 12 21.77 -43.43 33.29
N ARG A 13 20.99 -43.16 34.34
CA ARG A 13 19.83 -42.27 34.27
C ARG A 13 20.20 -40.83 33.90
N VAL A 14 21.26 -40.29 34.51
CA VAL A 14 21.78 -38.94 34.19
C VAL A 14 22.29 -38.89 32.75
N LEU A 15 22.94 -39.95 32.25
CA LEU A 15 23.41 -40.03 30.87
C LEU A 15 22.24 -40.12 29.86
N GLU A 16 21.16 -40.84 30.18
CA GLU A 16 19.94 -40.89 29.38
C GLU A 16 19.24 -39.53 29.34
N GLU A 17 19.12 -38.85 30.48
CA GLU A 17 18.55 -37.51 30.60
C GLU A 17 19.38 -36.48 29.80
N LEU A 18 20.71 -36.53 29.92
CA LEU A 18 21.64 -35.73 29.12
C LEU A 18 21.51 -35.99 27.61
N SER A 19 21.40 -37.26 27.21
CA SER A 19 21.19 -37.64 25.80
C SER A 19 19.89 -37.05 25.25
N LEU A 20 18.81 -37.10 26.04
CA LEU A 20 17.51 -36.57 25.64
C LEU A 20 17.53 -35.04 25.53
N LYS A 21 18.18 -34.36 26.48
CA LYS A 21 18.37 -32.90 26.46
C LYS A 21 19.26 -32.44 25.31
N ALA A 22 20.34 -33.15 25.03
CA ALA A 22 21.21 -32.89 23.88
C ALA A 22 20.46 -33.06 22.55
N LYS A 23 19.60 -34.08 22.43
CA LYS A 23 18.73 -34.25 21.26
C LYS A 23 17.75 -33.09 21.09
N LYS A 24 17.09 -32.65 22.16
CA LYS A 24 16.19 -31.48 22.14
C LYS A 24 16.89 -30.20 21.70
N ALA A 25 18.06 -29.91 22.26
CA ALA A 25 18.88 -28.77 21.87
C ALA A 25 19.31 -28.84 20.38
N ALA A 26 19.71 -30.02 19.91
CA ALA A 26 20.06 -30.23 18.50
C ALA A 26 18.86 -30.06 17.57
N GLU A 27 17.67 -30.52 17.96
CA GLU A 27 16.43 -30.31 17.21
C GLU A 27 16.04 -28.82 17.17
N ALA A 28 16.12 -28.11 18.30
CA ALA A 28 15.82 -26.68 18.36
C ALA A 28 16.79 -25.87 17.48
N ARG A 29 18.08 -26.21 17.50
CA ARG A 29 19.08 -25.60 16.61
C ARG A 29 18.78 -25.87 15.13
N LYS A 30 18.39 -27.10 14.77
CA LYS A 30 17.97 -27.41 13.39
C LYS A 30 16.75 -26.60 12.97
N ARG A 31 15.77 -26.39 13.86
CA ARG A 31 14.60 -25.53 13.57
C ARG A 31 15.01 -24.09 13.34
N VAL A 32 15.94 -23.56 14.15
CA VAL A 32 16.52 -22.22 13.95
C VAL A 32 17.18 -22.10 12.59
N GLU A 33 18.07 -23.03 12.24
CA GLU A 33 18.76 -23.02 10.94
C GLU A 33 17.77 -23.12 9.77
N MET A 34 16.73 -23.95 9.90
CA MET A 34 15.67 -24.07 8.90
C MET A 34 14.89 -22.76 8.72
N LEU A 35 14.46 -22.12 9.81
CA LEU A 35 13.74 -20.84 9.75
C LEU A 35 14.60 -19.72 9.17
N LEU A 36 15.89 -19.66 9.51
CA LEU A 36 16.82 -18.69 8.93
C LEU A 36 17.00 -18.91 7.42
N ASN A 37 17.06 -20.16 6.96
CA ASN A 37 17.14 -20.47 5.54
C ASN A 37 15.84 -20.11 4.82
N LEU A 38 14.67 -20.40 5.39
CA LEU A 38 13.38 -20.02 4.81
C LEU A 38 13.23 -18.49 4.70
N LEU A 39 13.59 -17.76 5.77
CA LEU A 39 13.61 -16.29 5.76
C LEU A 39 14.59 -15.73 4.72
N ARG A 40 15.71 -16.44 4.47
CA ARG A 40 16.64 -16.05 3.43
C ARG A 40 16.04 -16.29 2.04
N GLU A 41 15.55 -17.50 1.77
CA GLU A 41 14.96 -17.86 0.47
C GLU A 41 13.74 -16.98 0.11
N GLU A 42 12.87 -16.65 1.06
CA GLU A 42 11.65 -15.88 0.78
C GLU A 42 11.87 -14.37 0.59
N TYR A 43 12.94 -13.81 1.16
CA TYR A 43 13.12 -12.36 1.28
C TYR A 43 14.44 -11.84 0.70
N GLU A 44 15.40 -12.69 0.33
CA GLU A 44 16.71 -12.28 -0.22
C GLU A 44 16.58 -11.56 -1.57
N ASP A 45 15.60 -11.95 -2.39
CA ASP A 45 15.30 -11.33 -3.69
C ASP A 45 14.54 -10.00 -3.57
N LYS A 46 14.14 -9.59 -2.36
CA LYS A 46 13.39 -8.34 -2.13
C LYS A 46 14.37 -7.24 -1.75
N ASP A 47 14.79 -6.44 -2.74
CA ASP A 47 15.77 -5.35 -2.59
C ASP A 47 15.53 -4.45 -1.37
N PHE A 48 14.26 -4.14 -1.09
CA PHE A 48 13.86 -3.30 0.04
C PHE A 48 14.09 -3.96 1.42
N ILE A 49 13.89 -5.28 1.52
CA ILE A 49 13.98 -6.03 2.79
C ILE A 49 15.38 -6.56 3.03
N ARG A 50 16.16 -6.83 1.98
CA ARG A 50 17.51 -7.37 2.05
C ARG A 50 18.42 -6.70 3.10
N PRO A 51 18.51 -5.35 3.22
CA PRO A 51 19.33 -4.72 4.27
C PRO A 51 18.78 -4.95 5.68
N LEU A 52 17.46 -4.96 5.86
CA LEU A 52 16.81 -5.29 7.13
C LEU A 52 17.07 -6.75 7.52
N LEU A 53 16.94 -7.67 6.56
CA LEU A 53 17.20 -9.10 6.75
C LEU A 53 18.64 -9.37 7.18
N GLY A 54 19.62 -8.72 6.54
CA GLY A 54 21.03 -8.81 6.91
C GLY A 54 21.28 -8.41 8.36
N GLN A 55 20.67 -7.30 8.80
CA GLN A 55 20.79 -6.85 10.19
C GLN A 55 20.03 -7.75 11.17
N ILE A 56 18.83 -8.20 10.83
CA ILE A 56 18.08 -9.16 11.66
C ILE A 56 18.89 -10.43 11.88
N MET A 57 19.55 -10.95 10.83
CA MET A 57 20.42 -12.11 10.92
C MET A 57 21.71 -11.85 11.74
N GLU A 58 22.25 -10.63 11.71
CA GLU A 58 23.45 -10.28 12.51
C GLU A 58 23.15 -10.06 13.99
N PHE A 59 22.04 -9.39 14.31
CA PHE A 59 21.63 -9.09 15.69
C PHE A 59 20.99 -10.28 16.41
N ASN A 60 20.37 -11.19 15.65
CA ASN A 60 19.77 -12.40 16.18
C ASN A 60 20.60 -13.59 15.72
N LYS A 61 21.84 -13.76 16.21
CA LYS A 61 22.55 -15.03 16.03
C LYS A 61 21.99 -16.08 17.00
N PRO A 62 21.98 -17.37 16.63
CA PRO A 62 21.67 -18.42 17.59
C PRO A 62 22.58 -18.28 18.82
N PRO A 63 22.08 -18.50 20.04
CA PRO A 63 22.94 -18.49 21.22
C PRO A 63 24.08 -19.51 21.05
N ASP A 64 25.29 -19.13 21.45
CA ASP A 64 26.44 -20.02 21.49
C ASP A 64 26.43 -20.84 22.80
N LEU A 65 26.88 -22.09 22.71
CA LEU A 65 27.10 -22.95 23.88
C LEU A 65 28.48 -22.64 24.45
N ASP A 66 28.54 -21.73 25.42
CA ASP A 66 29.80 -21.37 26.09
C ASP A 66 29.98 -22.21 27.37
N ILE A 67 30.36 -23.48 27.19
CA ILE A 67 30.57 -24.41 28.32
C ILE A 67 31.81 -25.29 28.08
N PRO A 68 32.77 -25.30 29.02
CA PRO A 68 33.83 -26.31 29.08
C PRO A 68 33.22 -27.70 29.32
N ILE A 69 33.65 -28.68 28.53
CA ILE A 69 33.11 -30.07 28.50
C ILE A 69 33.25 -30.80 29.87
N ASP A 70 34.06 -30.26 30.77
CA ASP A 70 34.56 -30.97 31.95
C ASP A 70 33.60 -30.99 33.17
N GLU A 71 32.42 -30.38 33.08
CA GLU A 71 31.47 -30.25 34.20
C GLU A 71 30.10 -30.89 33.92
N LEU A 72 30.01 -32.22 33.99
CA LEU A 72 28.83 -33.03 33.62
C LEU A 72 27.46 -32.55 34.19
N LEU A 73 27.42 -32.09 35.45
CA LEU A 73 26.21 -31.56 36.09
C LEU A 73 25.90 -30.10 35.69
N ARG A 74 26.92 -29.31 35.33
CA ARG A 74 26.70 -28.00 34.70
C ARG A 74 26.21 -28.20 33.27
N VAL A 75 26.72 -29.19 32.55
CA VAL A 75 26.26 -29.55 31.19
C VAL A 75 24.75 -29.84 31.17
N GLU A 76 24.21 -30.54 32.17
CA GLU A 76 22.77 -30.84 32.22
C GLU A 76 21.87 -29.60 32.36
N ASN A 77 22.17 -28.75 33.35
CA ASN A 77 21.41 -27.50 33.58
C ASN A 77 21.61 -26.50 32.43
N SER A 78 22.83 -26.45 31.89
CA SER A 78 23.15 -25.56 30.79
C SER A 78 22.55 -26.04 29.47
N LEU A 79 22.36 -27.34 29.24
CA LEU A 79 21.62 -27.86 28.07
C LEU A 79 20.12 -27.53 28.15
N ASP A 80 19.50 -27.64 29.32
CA ASP A 80 18.11 -27.22 29.52
C ASP A 80 17.96 -25.70 29.33
N SER A 81 18.88 -24.92 29.90
CA SER A 81 18.92 -23.46 29.69
C SER A 81 19.10 -23.12 28.21
N TYR A 82 20.02 -23.80 27.54
CA TYR A 82 20.29 -23.61 26.12
C TYR A 82 19.11 -23.97 25.23
N SER A 83 18.46 -25.11 25.49
CA SER A 83 17.24 -25.51 24.77
C SER A 83 16.13 -24.48 24.94
N LYS A 84 15.91 -23.97 26.16
CA LYS A 84 14.93 -22.90 26.41
C LYS A 84 15.29 -21.62 25.66
N SER A 85 16.56 -21.21 25.67
CA SER A 85 17.01 -20.03 24.91
C SER A 85 16.83 -20.21 23.40
N LEU A 86 17.02 -21.43 22.88
CA LEU A 86 16.74 -21.74 21.47
C LEU A 86 15.23 -21.70 21.17
N ASP A 87 14.39 -22.25 22.03
CA ASP A 87 12.93 -22.20 21.86
C ASP A 87 12.42 -20.75 21.89
N GLU A 88 12.86 -19.93 22.85
CA GLU A 88 12.56 -18.49 22.89
C GLU A 88 13.02 -17.75 21.63
N TYR A 89 14.16 -18.17 21.07
CA TYR A 89 14.70 -17.60 19.86
C TYR A 89 13.90 -18.02 18.61
N VAL A 90 13.39 -19.26 18.55
CA VAL A 90 12.44 -19.72 17.53
C VAL A 90 11.16 -18.90 17.56
N ASP A 91 10.62 -18.62 18.76
CA ASP A 91 9.43 -17.79 18.92
C ASP A 91 9.66 -16.36 18.41
N LYS A 92 10.83 -15.77 18.72
CA LYS A 92 11.22 -14.45 18.20
C LYS A 92 11.32 -14.42 16.67
N LEU A 93 11.98 -15.41 16.05
CA LEU A 93 12.08 -15.50 14.59
C LEU A 93 10.71 -15.68 13.93
N SER A 94 9.84 -16.49 14.52
CA SER A 94 8.48 -16.73 14.02
C SER A 94 7.63 -15.46 14.08
N SER A 95 7.76 -14.68 15.17
CA SER A 95 7.12 -13.37 15.29
C SER A 95 7.64 -12.40 14.23
N LEU A 96 8.96 -12.31 14.06
CA LEU A 96 9.59 -11.45 13.04
C LEU A 96 9.12 -11.80 11.62
N ALA A 97 9.05 -13.08 11.27
CA ALA A 97 8.54 -13.54 9.98
C ALA A 97 7.10 -13.03 9.74
N THR A 98 6.24 -13.17 10.74
CA THR A 98 4.85 -12.70 10.69
C THR A 98 4.78 -11.18 10.49
N SER A 99 5.65 -10.42 11.17
CA SER A 99 5.70 -8.96 11.06
C SER A 99 6.23 -8.50 9.69
N LEU A 100 7.22 -9.20 9.12
CA LEU A 100 7.71 -8.96 7.76
C LEU A 100 6.64 -9.22 6.70
N GLU A 101 5.88 -10.30 6.85
CA GLU A 101 4.76 -10.60 5.95
C GLU A 101 3.68 -9.52 6.02
N LYS A 102 3.32 -9.08 7.23
CA LYS A 102 2.40 -7.94 7.42
C LYS A 102 2.93 -6.67 6.77
N MET A 103 4.22 -6.37 6.96
CA MET A 103 4.88 -5.20 6.38
C MET A 103 4.76 -5.18 4.86
N LEU A 104 5.10 -6.29 4.19
CA LEU A 104 4.99 -6.42 2.75
C LEU A 104 3.56 -6.20 2.25
N ASN A 105 2.60 -6.85 2.90
CA ASN A 105 1.19 -6.73 2.54
C ASN A 105 0.66 -5.29 2.68
N VAL A 106 1.14 -4.53 3.67
CA VAL A 106 0.75 -3.11 3.83
C VAL A 106 1.52 -2.24 2.82
N LEU A 107 2.79 -2.53 2.56
CA LEU A 107 3.61 -1.80 1.61
C LEU A 107 3.02 -1.84 0.19
N GLU A 108 2.62 -3.01 -0.29
CA GLU A 108 1.96 -3.17 -1.60
C GLU A 108 0.66 -2.33 -1.68
N LYS A 109 -0.13 -2.32 -0.60
CA LYS A 109 -1.35 -1.49 -0.51
C LYS A 109 -1.04 0.00 -0.53
N VAL A 110 0.05 0.43 0.13
CA VAL A 110 0.51 1.82 0.13
C VAL A 110 0.94 2.24 -1.27
N GLU A 111 1.77 1.43 -1.94
CA GLU A 111 2.26 1.69 -3.30
C GLU A 111 1.10 1.80 -4.30
N SER A 112 0.21 0.82 -4.31
CA SER A 112 -0.98 0.81 -5.18
C SER A 112 -1.89 2.03 -4.91
N SER A 113 -2.10 2.37 -3.64
CA SER A 113 -2.91 3.53 -3.27
C SER A 113 -2.25 4.86 -3.65
N ALA A 114 -0.93 4.95 -3.53
CA ALA A 114 -0.15 6.12 -3.88
C ALA A 114 -0.17 6.35 -5.40
N GLU A 115 0.05 5.32 -6.21
CA GLU A 115 -0.04 5.40 -7.67
C GLU A 115 -1.44 5.85 -8.12
N THR A 116 -2.47 5.22 -7.54
CA THR A 116 -3.86 5.55 -7.87
C THR A 116 -4.19 6.99 -7.45
N LEU A 117 -3.74 7.43 -6.27
CA LEU A 117 -3.91 8.82 -5.82
C LEU A 117 -3.18 9.79 -6.73
N GLU A 118 -1.99 9.46 -7.21
CA GLU A 118 -1.23 10.32 -8.13
C GLU A 118 -2.03 10.57 -9.42
N ARG A 119 -2.59 9.52 -10.03
CA ARG A 119 -3.42 9.64 -11.25
C ARG A 119 -4.66 10.48 -11.00
N TRP A 120 -5.40 10.22 -9.91
CA TRP A 120 -6.57 11.04 -9.54
C TRP A 120 -6.20 12.49 -9.24
N SER A 121 -5.05 12.73 -8.63
CA SER A 121 -4.56 14.08 -8.30
C SER A 121 -4.30 14.89 -9.57
N ARG A 122 -3.73 14.27 -10.61
CA ARG A 122 -3.52 14.94 -11.91
C ARG A 122 -4.84 15.41 -12.52
N LEU A 123 -5.89 14.59 -12.44
CA LEU A 123 -7.21 14.94 -12.97
C LEU A 123 -7.84 16.15 -12.27
N ILE A 124 -7.60 16.31 -10.97
CA ILE A 124 -8.14 17.44 -10.20
C ILE A 124 -7.21 18.66 -10.12
N ARG A 125 -6.00 18.59 -10.70
CA ARG A 125 -4.94 19.62 -10.59
C ARG A 125 -5.45 21.03 -10.91
N ASN A 126 -6.17 21.17 -12.01
CA ASN A 126 -6.67 22.47 -12.49
C ASN A 126 -7.99 22.88 -11.82
N THR A 127 -8.73 21.92 -11.24
CA THR A 127 -10.05 22.15 -10.64
C THR A 127 -9.99 22.37 -9.14
N SER A 128 -8.99 21.80 -8.46
CA SER A 128 -8.78 21.94 -7.02
C SER A 128 -7.27 21.98 -6.68
N PRO A 129 -6.60 23.12 -6.92
CA PRO A 129 -5.16 23.25 -6.69
C PRO A 129 -4.75 23.00 -5.23
N HIS A 130 -5.62 23.35 -4.28
CA HIS A 130 -5.39 23.10 -2.85
C HIS A 130 -5.26 21.60 -2.55
N ILE A 131 -6.26 20.80 -2.96
CA ILE A 131 -6.25 19.35 -2.72
C ILE A 131 -5.13 18.67 -3.50
N PHE A 132 -4.84 19.14 -4.72
CA PHE A 132 -3.67 18.68 -5.47
C PHE A 132 -2.35 18.88 -4.70
N SER A 133 -2.16 20.06 -4.08
CA SER A 133 -0.98 20.36 -3.26
C SER A 133 -0.90 19.47 -2.01
N GLU A 134 -2.02 19.23 -1.33
CA GLU A 134 -2.09 18.32 -0.19
C GLU A 134 -1.74 16.87 -0.59
N ASN A 135 -2.28 16.40 -1.71
CA ASN A 135 -1.98 15.08 -2.24
C ASN A 135 -0.51 14.96 -2.62
N ALA A 136 0.08 15.99 -3.25
CA ALA A 136 1.51 16.00 -3.59
C ALA A 136 2.40 15.92 -2.34
N ARG A 137 2.03 16.61 -1.25
CA ARG A 137 2.74 16.51 0.04
C ARG A 137 2.61 15.11 0.65
N LEU A 138 1.41 14.52 0.61
CA LEU A 138 1.18 13.17 1.10
C LEU A 138 2.00 12.14 0.31
N LEU A 139 1.96 12.19 -1.02
CA LEU A 139 2.76 11.34 -1.90
C LEU A 139 4.26 11.52 -1.67
N GLY A 140 4.71 12.76 -1.40
CA GLY A 140 6.10 13.03 -1.01
C GLY A 140 6.48 12.36 0.31
N ARG A 141 5.58 12.34 1.31
CA ARG A 141 5.80 11.57 2.55
C ARG A 141 5.83 10.07 2.30
N CYS A 142 4.97 9.57 1.40
CA CYS A 142 4.96 8.16 1.02
C CYS A 142 6.29 7.73 0.41
N ARG A 143 6.78 8.47 -0.58
CA ARG A 143 8.06 8.18 -1.25
C ARG A 143 9.22 8.15 -0.26
N LYS A 144 9.30 9.14 0.64
CA LYS A 144 10.33 9.17 1.70
C LYS A 144 10.28 7.94 2.61
N LEU A 145 9.08 7.51 3.00
CA LEU A 145 8.91 6.35 3.86
C LEU A 145 9.29 5.04 3.13
N LEU A 146 9.01 4.96 1.83
CA LEU A 146 9.37 3.81 0.98
C LEU A 146 10.84 3.81 0.57
N GLU A 147 11.54 4.95 0.59
CA GLU A 147 12.97 5.05 0.34
C GLU A 147 13.81 4.71 1.58
N SER A 148 13.24 4.84 2.77
CA SER A 148 13.95 4.64 4.04
C SER A 148 13.11 3.78 5.00
N PRO A 149 13.25 2.44 4.92
CA PRO A 149 12.64 1.53 5.89
C PRO A 149 13.11 1.86 7.30
N GLY A 150 12.17 1.87 8.26
CA GLY A 150 12.50 1.93 9.67
C GLY A 150 13.15 0.63 10.14
N TYR A 151 14.04 0.72 11.13
CA TYR A 151 14.70 -0.45 11.73
C TYR A 151 13.76 -1.28 12.62
N ASP A 152 12.74 -0.64 13.20
CA ASP A 152 11.69 -1.31 13.96
C ASP A 152 10.55 -1.69 13.01
N ILE A 153 10.40 -3.00 12.75
CA ILE A 153 9.40 -3.52 11.81
C ILE A 153 7.98 -3.20 12.30
N GLU A 154 7.70 -3.33 13.59
CA GLU A 154 6.34 -3.11 14.12
C GLU A 154 5.97 -1.63 14.02
N GLN A 155 6.89 -0.74 14.42
CA GLN A 155 6.68 0.69 14.26
C GLN A 155 6.52 1.07 12.78
N TYR A 156 7.33 0.50 11.90
CA TYR A 156 7.27 0.77 10.47
C TYR A 156 5.95 0.28 9.85
N VAL A 157 5.44 -0.88 10.27
CA VAL A 157 4.11 -1.39 9.90
C VAL A 157 3.03 -0.41 10.33
N ASP A 158 3.07 0.10 11.56
CA ASP A 158 2.10 1.08 12.06
C ASP A 158 2.12 2.38 11.26
N GLU A 159 3.31 2.88 10.92
CA GLU A 159 3.50 4.05 10.07
C GLU A 159 2.94 3.85 8.66
N LEU A 160 3.22 2.69 8.04
CA LEU A 160 2.66 2.32 6.74
C LEU A 160 1.13 2.21 6.80
N GLN A 161 0.57 1.63 7.86
CA GLN A 161 -0.89 1.52 8.03
C GLN A 161 -1.55 2.88 8.23
N TYR A 162 -0.91 3.78 8.98
CA TYR A 162 -1.38 5.16 9.12
C TYR A 162 -1.37 5.88 7.76
N LEU A 163 -0.29 5.74 7.01
CA LEU A 163 -0.14 6.33 5.69
C LEU A 163 -1.17 5.79 4.70
N HIS A 164 -1.41 4.47 4.70
CA HIS A 164 -2.42 3.84 3.86
C HIS A 164 -3.83 4.37 4.14
N ARG A 165 -4.18 4.56 5.42
CA ARG A 165 -5.47 5.16 5.82
C ARG A 165 -5.60 6.59 5.29
N GLU A 166 -4.53 7.37 5.36
CA GLU A 166 -4.53 8.75 4.89
C GLU A 166 -4.62 8.84 3.35
N LEU A 167 -3.87 7.98 2.63
CA LEU A 167 -3.97 7.82 1.18
C LEU A 167 -5.39 7.48 0.76
N THR A 168 -6.03 6.53 1.44
CA THR A 168 -7.40 6.09 1.14
C THR A 168 -8.41 7.23 1.31
N LYS A 169 -8.28 8.04 2.38
CA LYS A 169 -9.13 9.21 2.60
C LYS A 169 -8.96 10.23 1.47
N GLN A 170 -7.72 10.57 1.12
CA GLN A 170 -7.43 11.54 0.07
C GLN A 170 -7.86 11.05 -1.32
N LEU A 171 -7.73 9.75 -1.58
CA LEU A 171 -8.23 9.12 -2.80
C LEU A 171 -9.74 9.31 -2.94
N ASN A 172 -10.49 9.01 -1.88
CA ASN A 172 -11.94 9.15 -1.87
C ASN A 172 -12.37 10.62 -2.02
N LEU A 173 -11.61 11.55 -1.43
CA LEU A 173 -11.85 12.98 -1.60
C LEU A 173 -11.62 13.43 -3.04
N ALA A 174 -10.49 13.03 -3.65
CA ALA A 174 -10.16 13.35 -5.03
C ALA A 174 -11.23 12.83 -6.01
N LYS A 175 -11.62 11.55 -5.86
CA LYS A 175 -12.73 10.94 -6.61
C LYS A 175 -14.01 11.75 -6.47
N ARG A 176 -14.41 12.10 -5.25
CA ARG A 176 -15.63 12.86 -4.98
C ARG A 176 -15.61 14.25 -5.64
N ILE A 177 -14.49 14.96 -5.57
CA ILE A 177 -14.32 16.28 -6.19
C ILE A 177 -14.49 16.18 -7.70
N PHE A 178 -13.80 15.22 -8.31
CA PHE A 178 -13.87 14.97 -9.74
C PHE A 178 -15.29 14.63 -10.20
N MET A 179 -15.96 13.67 -9.54
CA MET A 179 -17.32 13.27 -9.90
C MET A 179 -18.33 14.41 -9.70
N LYS A 180 -18.19 15.20 -8.62
CA LYS A 180 -19.04 16.39 -8.41
C LYS A 180 -18.84 17.41 -9.52
N ARG A 181 -17.64 17.53 -10.07
CA ARG A 181 -17.35 18.44 -11.19
C ARG A 181 -17.95 17.93 -12.49
N LEU A 182 -17.77 16.65 -12.82
CA LEU A 182 -18.41 16.03 -13.98
C LEU A 182 -19.93 16.20 -13.96
N LYS A 183 -20.58 15.96 -12.82
CA LYS A 183 -22.01 16.19 -12.65
C LYS A 183 -22.42 17.63 -13.00
N LYS A 184 -21.70 18.63 -12.49
CA LYS A 184 -21.96 20.06 -12.84
C LYS A 184 -21.80 20.34 -14.32
N ILE A 185 -20.85 19.67 -14.98
CA ILE A 185 -20.65 19.82 -16.43
C ILE A 185 -21.83 19.18 -17.18
N GLY A 186 -22.30 18.00 -16.76
CA GLY A 186 -23.51 17.36 -17.29
C GLY A 186 -24.75 18.26 -17.15
N GLU A 187 -24.92 18.89 -15.99
CA GLU A 187 -26.00 19.87 -15.75
C GLU A 187 -25.92 21.08 -16.72
N LYS A 188 -24.71 21.60 -16.97
CA LYS A 188 -24.49 22.68 -17.96
C LYS A 188 -24.83 22.22 -19.37
N ILE A 189 -24.43 21.01 -19.78
CA ILE A 189 -24.73 20.47 -21.10
C ILE A 189 -26.24 20.33 -21.29
N ALA A 190 -26.93 19.71 -20.32
CA ALA A 190 -28.39 19.56 -20.37
C ALA A 190 -29.09 20.92 -20.50
N PHE A 191 -28.63 21.93 -19.77
CA PHE A 191 -29.18 23.28 -19.91
C PHE A 191 -28.96 23.88 -21.32
N ILE A 192 -27.77 23.72 -21.90
CA ILE A 192 -27.50 24.19 -23.27
C ILE A 192 -28.40 23.44 -24.28
N GLU A 193 -28.59 22.13 -24.12
CA GLU A 193 -29.50 21.35 -24.97
C GLU A 193 -30.93 21.91 -24.93
N THR A 194 -31.44 22.28 -23.75
CA THR A 194 -32.77 22.92 -23.64
C THR A 194 -32.84 24.29 -24.32
N LEU A 195 -31.76 25.09 -24.26
CA LEU A 195 -31.68 26.37 -24.96
C LEU A 195 -31.70 26.16 -26.48
N PHE A 196 -30.92 25.20 -26.99
CA PHE A 196 -30.89 24.87 -28.42
C PHE A 196 -32.24 24.37 -28.93
N GLN A 197 -32.95 23.54 -28.15
CA GLN A 197 -34.30 23.10 -28.51
C GLN A 197 -35.28 24.27 -28.65
N ARG A 198 -35.25 25.24 -27.73
CA ARG A 198 -36.12 26.42 -27.79
C ARG A 198 -35.82 27.31 -29.01
N MET A 199 -34.53 27.54 -29.28
CA MET A 199 -34.11 28.41 -30.39
C MET A 199 -34.29 27.77 -31.77
N ARG A 200 -34.40 26.44 -31.86
CA ARG A 200 -34.53 25.70 -33.12
C ARG A 200 -35.70 26.18 -33.99
N HIS A 201 -36.74 26.73 -33.38
CA HIS A 201 -37.97 27.14 -34.06
C HIS A 201 -38.11 28.66 -34.22
N LEU A 202 -37.17 29.46 -33.68
CA LEU A 202 -37.34 30.91 -33.55
C LEU A 202 -36.27 31.72 -34.32
N GLY A 203 -35.22 31.09 -34.85
CA GLY A 203 -34.10 31.78 -35.50
C GLY A 203 -34.16 31.79 -37.03
N ASP A 204 -33.68 32.89 -37.62
CA ASP A 204 -33.36 33.01 -39.05
C ASP A 204 -32.28 31.99 -39.50
N ILE A 205 -32.17 31.77 -40.82
CA ILE A 205 -31.27 30.77 -41.44
C ILE A 205 -29.82 30.87 -40.92
N GLN A 206 -29.28 32.09 -40.76
CA GLN A 206 -27.91 32.29 -40.24
C GLN A 206 -27.76 31.85 -38.78
N VAL A 207 -28.80 32.06 -37.96
CA VAL A 207 -28.82 31.63 -36.56
C VAL A 207 -28.90 30.10 -36.48
N GLN A 208 -29.67 29.48 -37.36
CA GLN A 208 -29.79 28.02 -37.42
C GLN A 208 -28.48 27.33 -37.81
N GLU A 209 -27.75 27.84 -38.80
CA GLU A 209 -26.43 27.29 -39.17
C GLU A 209 -25.45 27.36 -38.00
N LYS A 210 -25.39 28.50 -37.30
CA LYS A 210 -24.52 28.66 -36.13
C LYS A 210 -24.91 27.72 -34.99
N LEU A 211 -26.21 27.57 -34.74
CA LEU A 211 -26.75 26.66 -33.72
C LEU A 211 -26.43 25.19 -34.03
N GLN A 212 -26.51 24.78 -35.30
CA GLN A 212 -26.10 23.42 -35.72
C GLN A 212 -24.61 23.16 -35.46
N ARG A 213 -23.72 24.12 -35.78
CA ARG A 213 -22.28 23.98 -35.51
C ARG A 213 -21.99 23.83 -34.01
N LEU A 214 -22.60 24.68 -33.18
CA LEU A 214 -22.43 24.63 -31.73
C LEU A 214 -23.03 23.34 -31.14
N ASN A 215 -24.17 22.88 -31.64
CA ASN A 215 -24.79 21.64 -31.18
C ASN A 215 -23.96 20.40 -31.56
N LYS A 216 -23.39 20.35 -32.77
CA LYS A 216 -22.48 19.28 -33.17
C LYS A 216 -21.28 19.22 -32.21
N ARG A 217 -20.69 20.38 -31.90
CA ARG A 217 -19.56 20.46 -30.97
C ARG A 217 -19.94 20.07 -29.54
N LEU A 218 -21.12 20.47 -29.07
CA LEU A 218 -21.65 20.06 -27.76
C LEU A 218 -21.80 18.54 -27.67
N MET A 219 -22.30 17.88 -28.71
CA MET A 219 -22.44 16.42 -28.77
C MET A 219 -21.09 15.69 -28.75
N GLU A 220 -20.08 16.24 -29.45
CA GLU A 220 -18.71 15.72 -29.36
C GLU A 220 -18.19 15.79 -27.92
N ILE A 221 -18.32 16.94 -27.26
CA ILE A 221 -17.90 17.12 -25.86
C ILE A 221 -18.68 16.20 -24.91
N LYS A 222 -19.99 16.04 -25.11
CA LYS A 222 -20.83 15.12 -24.34
C LYS A 222 -20.33 13.67 -24.44
N SER A 223 -20.01 13.22 -25.65
CA SER A 223 -19.47 11.87 -25.87
C SER A 223 -18.12 11.66 -25.18
N ILE A 224 -17.28 12.70 -25.11
CA ILE A 224 -16.01 12.66 -24.37
C ILE A 224 -16.28 12.53 -22.88
N ILE A 225 -17.24 13.29 -22.34
CA ILE A 225 -17.60 13.24 -20.92
C ILE A 225 -18.18 11.88 -20.53
N GLU A 226 -19.03 11.27 -21.35
CA GLU A 226 -19.57 9.92 -21.11
C GLU A 226 -18.46 8.86 -21.07
N ARG A 227 -17.41 9.00 -21.90
CA ARG A 227 -16.20 8.15 -21.82
C ARG A 227 -15.39 8.40 -20.55
N ILE A 228 -15.26 9.65 -20.13
CA ILE A 228 -14.56 10.00 -18.88
C ILE A 228 -15.34 9.47 -17.67
N GLU A 229 -16.68 9.49 -17.70
CA GLU A 229 -17.51 8.97 -16.60
C GLU A 229 -17.40 7.45 -16.46
N SER A 230 -17.35 6.73 -17.57
CA SER A 230 -17.18 5.27 -17.57
C SER A 230 -15.76 4.86 -17.18
N GLU A 231 -14.75 5.57 -17.68
CA GLU A 231 -13.33 5.25 -17.44
C GLU A 231 -12.49 6.50 -17.11
N PRO A 232 -12.57 7.03 -15.87
CA PRO A 232 -11.93 8.29 -15.48
C PRO A 232 -10.41 8.29 -15.62
N LEU A 233 -9.79 7.12 -15.44
CA LEU A 233 -8.34 6.97 -15.38
C LEU A 233 -7.71 6.52 -16.71
N SER A 234 -8.49 6.10 -17.70
CA SER A 234 -7.97 5.54 -18.95
C SER A 234 -7.33 6.60 -19.85
N HIS A 235 -7.69 7.87 -19.67
CA HIS A 235 -7.23 8.96 -20.51
C HIS A 235 -7.04 10.22 -19.67
N GLU A 236 -5.86 10.86 -19.76
CA GLU A 236 -5.58 12.15 -19.10
C GLU A 236 -6.33 13.30 -19.82
N HIS A 237 -7.65 13.36 -19.64
CA HIS A 237 -8.46 14.46 -20.16
C HIS A 237 -8.38 15.66 -19.20
N ASN A 238 -8.06 16.83 -19.76
CA ASN A 238 -8.10 18.06 -19.00
C ASN A 238 -9.54 18.60 -18.92
N ILE A 239 -10.27 18.21 -17.87
CA ILE A 239 -11.66 18.64 -17.64
C ILE A 239 -11.81 20.16 -17.64
N ALA A 240 -10.82 20.91 -17.18
CA ALA A 240 -10.88 22.37 -17.17
C ALA A 240 -10.96 22.96 -18.58
N VAL A 241 -10.35 22.31 -19.59
CA VAL A 241 -10.43 22.73 -20.98
C VAL A 241 -11.84 22.48 -21.53
N LEU A 242 -12.38 21.28 -21.33
CA LEU A 242 -13.74 20.93 -21.77
C LEU A 242 -14.77 21.85 -21.14
N GLU A 243 -14.61 22.17 -19.86
CA GLU A 243 -15.52 23.06 -19.16
C GLU A 243 -15.47 24.50 -19.68
N LYS A 244 -14.27 25.03 -19.98
CA LYS A 244 -14.12 26.35 -20.57
C LYS A 244 -14.79 26.42 -21.95
N GLU A 245 -14.68 25.34 -22.72
CA GLU A 245 -15.35 25.23 -24.02
C GLU A 245 -16.88 25.22 -23.86
N ILE A 246 -17.41 24.45 -22.90
CA ILE A 246 -18.84 24.44 -22.56
C ILE A 246 -19.32 25.81 -22.09
N GLU A 247 -18.54 26.54 -21.30
CA GLU A 247 -18.88 27.91 -20.89
C GLU A 247 -18.92 28.87 -22.09
N THR A 248 -18.02 28.69 -23.06
CA THR A 248 -18.03 29.48 -24.29
C THR A 248 -19.29 29.18 -25.10
N ILE A 249 -19.64 27.91 -25.29
CA ILE A 249 -20.89 27.50 -25.95
C ILE A 249 -22.12 28.06 -25.22
N LEU A 250 -22.15 27.99 -23.88
CA LEU A 250 -23.24 28.49 -23.06
C LEU A 250 -23.42 30.01 -23.20
N THR A 251 -22.34 30.78 -23.18
CA THR A 251 -22.41 32.24 -23.34
C THR A 251 -22.87 32.63 -24.73
N GLU A 252 -22.44 31.91 -25.77
CA GLU A 252 -22.94 32.10 -27.13
C GLU A 252 -24.43 31.73 -27.25
N ALA A 253 -24.85 30.61 -26.67
CA ALA A 253 -26.24 30.16 -26.67
C ALA A 253 -27.17 31.19 -26.00
N LYS A 254 -26.76 31.76 -24.86
CA LYS A 254 -27.51 32.82 -24.18
C LYS A 254 -27.65 34.09 -25.04
N LYS A 255 -26.54 34.59 -25.59
CA LYS A 255 -26.55 35.77 -26.49
C LYS A 255 -27.46 35.58 -27.70
N MET A 256 -27.52 34.37 -28.25
CA MET A 256 -28.44 34.07 -29.35
C MET A 256 -29.88 34.04 -28.86
N SER A 257 -30.16 33.44 -27.70
CA SER A 257 -31.53 33.39 -27.16
C SER A 257 -32.09 34.78 -26.84
N GLU A 258 -31.26 35.71 -26.37
CA GLU A 258 -31.64 37.11 -26.07
C GLU A 258 -31.88 37.95 -27.33
N ARG A 259 -31.35 37.53 -28.49
CA ARG A 259 -31.60 38.20 -29.78
C ARG A 259 -32.87 37.72 -30.47
N ILE A 260 -33.40 36.59 -30.03
CA ILE A 260 -34.52 35.88 -30.65
C ILE A 260 -35.82 36.06 -29.83
N MET A 261 -35.71 36.26 -28.52
CA MET A 261 -36.81 36.70 -27.65
C MET A 261 -36.95 38.22 -27.67
#